data_AF-A0A924KLH4-F1
#
_entry.id   AF-A0A924KLH4-F1
#
_cell.length_a   1.000
_cell.length_b   1.000
_cell.length_c   1.000
_cell.angle_alpha   90.00
_cell.angle_beta   90.00
_cell.angle_gamma   90.00
#
_symmetry.space_group_name_H-M   'P 1'
#
loop_
_entity.id
_entity.type
_entity.pdbx_description
1 polymer ?
#
loop_
_entity_poly.entity_id
_entity_poly.type
_entity_poly.pdbx_seq_one_letter_code
_entity_poly.pdbx_strand_id
1 'polypeptide(L)'
;YRSDWLSLTSTEMVQKRFDKALERAEMVYGRMDAAQKTLIRQQVEQSRFDPQQVQTERLRRQADTLQTLRQLQRDSATAADTRSAVRGVLERSMRSPQPAYRAYAEAVARQDCEGVAAVHNSTTPKQRDVALRWLAGYVQSLRELAAQR
;
A
#
# COMPACT_ATOMS: atom_id res chain seq x y z
N TYR A 1 -11.49 1.31 9.31
CA TYR A 1 -10.27 2.16 9.39
C TYR A 1 -10.07 2.72 10.79
N ARG A 2 -11.04 3.45 11.37
CA ARG A 2 -10.88 4.01 12.72
C ARG A 2 -10.60 2.92 13.76
N SER A 3 -11.47 1.92 13.88
CA SER A 3 -11.25 0.74 14.73
C SER A 3 -9.94 0.03 14.42
N ASP A 4 -9.58 -0.04 13.13
CA ASP A 4 -8.43 -0.80 12.67
C ASP A 4 -7.07 -0.12 12.90
N TRP A 5 -7.02 1.20 13.01
CA TRP A 5 -5.76 1.96 12.94
C TRP A 5 -5.71 3.17 13.88
N LEU A 6 -6.84 3.83 14.13
CA LEU A 6 -6.88 5.08 14.91
C LEU A 6 -7.25 4.87 16.37
N SER A 7 -7.96 3.78 16.66
CA SER A 7 -8.38 3.39 18.01
C SER A 7 -7.37 2.50 18.72
N LEU A 8 -6.30 2.11 18.04
CA LEU A 8 -5.25 1.26 18.61
C LEU A 8 -4.29 2.08 19.46
N THR A 9 -3.84 1.50 20.56
CA THR A 9 -2.66 1.98 21.30
C THR A 9 -1.40 1.85 20.43
N SER A 10 -0.31 2.53 20.84
CA SER A 10 0.98 2.42 20.14
C SER A 10 1.46 0.96 20.05
N THR A 11 1.37 0.19 21.14
CA THR A 11 1.77 -1.21 21.19
C THR A 11 0.92 -2.10 20.27
N GLU A 12 -0.40 -1.94 20.29
CA GLU A 12 -1.30 -2.69 19.40
C GLU A 12 -1.05 -2.35 17.93
N MET A 13 -0.73 -1.08 17.63
CA MET A 13 -0.41 -0.64 16.28
C MET A 13 0.90 -1.26 15.79
N VAL A 14 1.95 -1.25 16.60
CA VAL A 14 3.23 -1.92 16.29
C VAL A 14 3.00 -3.40 16.06
N GLN A 15 2.26 -4.07 16.95
CA GLN A 15 1.99 -5.50 16.83
C GLN A 15 1.21 -5.82 15.55
N LYS A 16 0.13 -5.09 15.25
CA LYS A 16 -0.66 -5.28 14.03
C LYS A 16 0.18 -5.07 12.76
N ARG A 17 1.06 -4.06 12.77
CA ARG A 17 1.94 -3.78 11.62
C ARG A 17 3.01 -4.86 11.45
N PHE A 18 3.57 -5.34 12.55
CA PHE A 18 4.48 -6.49 12.56
C PHE A 18 3.80 -7.73 11.96
N ASP A 19 2.59 -8.07 12.42
CA ASP A 19 1.86 -9.24 11.93
C ASP A 19 1.60 -9.14 10.42
N LYS A 20 1.19 -7.96 9.94
CA LYS A 20 0.99 -7.71 8.50
C LYS A 20 2.27 -7.79 7.67
N ALA A 21 3.38 -7.28 8.20
CA ALA A 21 4.67 -7.34 7.52
C ALA A 21 5.19 -8.78 7.47
N LEU A 22 5.05 -9.51 8.58
CA LEU A 22 5.41 -10.92 8.68
C LEU A 22 4.58 -11.79 7.74
N GLU A 23 3.25 -11.62 7.73
CA GLU A 23 2.34 -12.33 6.85
C GLU A 23 2.75 -12.19 5.38
N ARG A 24 3.09 -10.97 4.95
CA ARG A 24 3.55 -10.70 3.57
C ARG A 24 4.91 -11.31 3.27
N ALA A 25 5.85 -11.22 4.20
CA ALA A 25 7.16 -11.84 4.04
C ALA A 25 7.01 -13.37 3.94
N GLU A 26 6.20 -13.98 4.80
CA GLU A 26 5.98 -15.43 4.81
C GLU A 26 5.18 -15.93 3.61
N MET A 27 4.27 -15.10 3.07
CA MET A 27 3.57 -15.38 1.81
C MET A 27 4.55 -15.56 0.64
N VAL A 28 5.58 -14.72 0.57
CA VAL A 28 6.55 -14.73 -0.55
C VAL A 28 7.66 -15.75 -0.31
N TYR A 29 8.26 -15.74 0.88
CA TYR A 29 9.51 -16.47 1.15
C TYR A 29 9.31 -17.74 1.98
N GLY A 30 8.09 -18.02 2.46
CA GLY A 30 7.84 -19.06 3.46
C GLY A 30 8.25 -18.61 4.86
N ARG A 31 8.25 -19.54 5.83
CA ARG A 31 8.48 -19.23 7.25
C ARG A 31 9.73 -18.38 7.50
N MET A 32 9.57 -17.31 8.28
CA MET A 32 10.69 -16.47 8.74
C MET A 32 11.33 -17.07 10.00
N ASP A 33 12.66 -16.97 10.12
CA ASP A 33 13.38 -17.32 11.34
C ASP A 33 13.33 -16.20 12.41
N ALA A 34 13.96 -16.44 13.56
CA ALA A 34 13.94 -15.48 14.67
C ALA A 34 14.68 -14.17 14.36
N ALA A 35 15.78 -14.22 13.60
CA ALA A 35 16.55 -13.04 13.23
C ALA A 35 15.76 -12.19 12.21
N GLN A 36 15.13 -12.82 11.24
CA GLN A 36 14.27 -12.19 10.25
C GLN A 36 13.04 -11.55 10.90
N LYS A 37 12.40 -12.21 11.87
CA LYS A 37 11.29 -11.63 12.65
C LYS A 37 11.73 -10.42 13.47
N THR A 38 12.89 -10.49 14.10
CA THR A 38 13.46 -9.35 14.83
C THR A 38 13.72 -8.17 13.90
N LEU A 39 14.29 -8.41 12.72
CA LEU A 39 14.50 -7.40 11.68
C LEU A 39 13.18 -6.73 11.26
N ILE A 40 12.14 -7.51 10.96
CA ILE A 40 10.82 -6.98 10.58
C ILE A 40 10.23 -6.12 11.69
N ARG A 41 10.34 -6.55 12.96
CA ARG A 41 9.84 -5.79 14.11
C ARG A 41 10.55 -4.44 14.25
N GLN A 42 11.88 -4.43 14.17
CA GLN A 42 12.68 -3.19 14.24
C GLN A 42 12.29 -2.20 13.14
N GLN A 43 12.07 -2.68 11.91
CA GLN A 43 11.63 -1.83 10.81
C GLN A 43 10.25 -1.21 11.06
N VAL A 44 9.31 -1.98 11.63
CA VAL A 44 7.98 -1.48 11.99
C VAL A 44 8.06 -0.41 13.07
N GLU A 45 8.87 -0.63 14.10
CA GLU A 45 9.08 0.30 15.21
C GLU A 45 9.74 1.62 14.77
N GLN A 46 10.63 1.58 13.77
CA GLN A 46 11.33 2.76 13.23
C GLN A 46 10.59 3.48 12.09
N SER A 47 9.49 2.91 11.61
CA SER A 47 8.76 3.44 10.47
C SER A 47 8.01 4.72 10.81
N ARG A 48 8.03 5.70 9.90
CA ARG A 48 7.34 7.00 10.00
C ARG A 48 5.83 6.92 9.73
N PHE A 49 5.28 5.71 9.58
CA PHE A 49 3.87 5.53 9.30
C PHE A 49 3.00 6.18 10.38
N ASP A 50 2.15 7.11 9.95
CA ASP A 50 1.15 7.77 10.77
C ASP A 50 -0.25 7.50 10.18
N PRO A 51 -1.12 6.76 10.90
CA PRO A 51 -2.45 6.46 10.41
C PRO A 51 -3.37 7.70 10.36
N GLN A 52 -3.08 8.78 11.10
CA GLN A 52 -3.85 10.03 11.02
C GLN A 52 -3.57 10.77 9.70
N GLN A 53 -2.32 10.82 9.27
CA GLN A 53 -1.95 11.38 7.96
C GLN A 53 -2.67 10.62 6.83
N VAL A 54 -2.69 9.28 6.92
CA VAL A 54 -3.39 8.43 5.95
C VAL A 54 -4.90 8.66 5.99
N GLN A 55 -5.52 8.74 7.17
CA GLN A 55 -6.95 9.02 7.28
C GLN A 55 -7.32 10.38 6.70
N THR A 56 -6.52 11.41 6.98
CA THR A 56 -6.74 12.78 6.50
C THR A 56 -6.75 12.82 4.97
N GLU A 57 -5.77 12.20 4.32
CA GLU A 57 -5.75 12.10 2.86
C GLU A 57 -6.90 11.26 2.30
N ARG A 58 -7.30 10.17 2.99
CA ARG A 58 -8.47 9.37 2.58
C ARG A 58 -9.74 10.21 2.57
N LEU A 59 -9.99 11.00 3.62
CA LEU A 59 -11.14 11.89 3.70
C LEU A 59 -11.09 12.97 2.62
N ARG A 60 -9.91 13.54 2.35
CA ARG A 60 -9.73 14.51 1.26
C ARG A 60 -10.10 13.91 -0.10
N ARG A 61 -9.63 12.70 -0.42
CA ARG A 61 -9.98 12.00 -1.68
C ARG A 61 -11.47 11.69 -1.79
N GLN A 62 -12.10 11.30 -0.68
CA GLN A 62 -13.55 11.08 -0.64
C GLN A 62 -14.32 12.38 -0.89
N ALA A 63 -13.94 13.48 -0.24
CA ALA A 63 -14.54 14.79 -0.45
C ALA A 63 -14.39 15.27 -1.90
N ASP A 64 -13.19 15.13 -2.47
CA ASP A 64 -12.89 15.46 -3.87
C ASP A 64 -13.75 14.68 -4.87
N THR A 65 -13.92 13.38 -4.61
CA THR A 65 -14.79 12.50 -5.41
C THR A 65 -16.25 12.96 -5.32
N LEU A 66 -16.77 13.18 -4.12
CA LEU A 66 -18.16 13.62 -3.90
C LEU A 66 -18.43 15.00 -4.51
N GLN A 67 -17.47 15.93 -4.40
CA GLN A 67 -17.58 17.25 -5.01
C GLN A 67 -17.66 17.15 -6.53
N THR A 68 -16.76 16.36 -7.14
CA THR A 68 -16.73 16.17 -8.61
C THR A 68 -18.04 15.57 -9.11
N LEU A 69 -18.56 14.54 -8.45
CA LEU A 69 -19.82 13.91 -8.83
C LEU A 69 -21.02 14.87 -8.72
N ARG A 70 -21.05 15.69 -7.67
CA ARG A 70 -22.11 16.71 -7.49
C ARG A 70 -22.06 17.79 -8.56
N GLN A 71 -20.87 18.20 -9.01
CA GLN A 71 -20.72 19.16 -10.09
C GLN A 71 -21.24 18.58 -11.42
N LEU A 72 -20.82 17.36 -11.75
CA LEU A 72 -21.28 16.66 -12.96
C LEU A 72 -22.81 16.49 -13.01
N GLN A 73 -23.46 16.26 -11.87
CA GLN A 73 -24.92 16.16 -11.78
C GLN A 73 -25.64 17.50 -12.00
N ARG A 74 -25.05 18.63 -11.60
CA ARG A 74 -25.67 19.95 -11.71
C ARG A 74 -25.50 20.56 -13.09
N ASP A 75 -24.33 20.39 -13.70
CA ASP A 75 -23.92 21.18 -14.86
C ASP A 75 -24.36 20.55 -16.20
N SER A 76 -25.21 19.51 -16.18
CA SER A 76 -25.61 18.74 -17.38
C SER A 76 -24.41 18.39 -18.27
N ALA A 77 -23.35 17.89 -17.64
CA ALA A 77 -22.04 17.68 -18.26
C ALA A 77 -22.11 16.74 -19.46
N THR A 78 -21.35 17.04 -20.52
CA THR A 78 -21.25 16.13 -21.67
C THR A 78 -20.52 14.84 -21.28
N ALA A 79 -20.60 13.81 -22.12
CA ALA A 79 -19.82 12.59 -21.94
C ALA A 79 -18.30 12.86 -21.95
N ALA A 80 -17.84 13.88 -22.68
CA ALA A 80 -16.43 14.28 -22.71
C ALA A 80 -16.01 14.93 -21.37
N ASP A 81 -16.83 15.85 -20.86
CA ASP A 81 -16.59 16.53 -19.57
C ASP A 81 -16.59 15.53 -18.41
N THR A 82 -17.54 14.60 -18.42
CA THR A 82 -17.63 13.51 -17.44
C THR A 82 -16.36 12.66 -17.43
N ARG A 83 -15.87 12.24 -18.61
CA ARG A 83 -14.62 11.47 -18.71
C ARG A 83 -13.41 12.25 -18.20
N SER A 84 -13.33 13.54 -18.54
CA SER A 84 -12.25 14.42 -18.08
C SER A 84 -12.25 14.54 -16.55
N ALA A 85 -13.42 14.81 -15.96
CA ALA A 85 -13.58 14.96 -14.52
C ALA A 85 -13.23 13.68 -13.74
N VAL A 86 -13.68 12.51 -14.22
CA VAL A 86 -13.35 11.21 -13.61
C VAL A 86 -11.85 10.93 -13.69
N ARG A 87 -11.20 11.23 -14.82
CA ARG A 87 -9.74 11.11 -14.96
C ARG A 87 -9.02 12.01 -13.96
N GLY A 88 -9.47 13.25 -13.78
CA GLY A 88 -8.90 14.18 -12.80
C GLY A 88 -9.00 13.67 -11.36
N VAL A 89 -10.12 13.08 -10.96
CA VAL A 89 -10.26 12.44 -9.63
C VAL A 89 -9.30 11.27 -9.46
N LEU A 90 -9.14 10.44 -10.50
CA LEU A 90 -8.20 9.32 -10.48
C LEU A 90 -6.75 9.81 -10.32
N GLU A 91 -6.34 10.81 -11.09
CA GLU A 91 -5.01 11.41 -11.00
C GLU A 91 -4.72 11.97 -9.61
N ARG A 92 -5.65 12.74 -9.02
CA ARG A 92 -5.52 13.30 -7.66
C ARG A 92 -5.62 12.26 -6.55
N SER A 93 -6.16 11.08 -6.85
CA SER A 93 -6.22 9.95 -5.92
C SER A 93 -4.92 9.13 -5.94
N MET A 94 -4.27 9.02 -7.10
CA MET A 94 -2.96 8.37 -7.24
C MET A 94 -1.83 9.27 -6.73
N ARG A 95 -1.88 10.57 -7.07
CA ARG A 95 -0.90 11.57 -6.65
C ARG A 95 -1.60 12.68 -5.89
N SER A 96 -1.41 12.72 -4.58
CA SER A 96 -2.04 13.75 -3.74
C SER A 96 -1.66 15.15 -4.24
N PRO A 97 -2.62 16.09 -4.37
CA PRO A 97 -2.32 17.48 -4.66
C PRO A 97 -1.62 18.17 -3.49
N GLN A 98 -1.65 17.60 -2.28
CA GLN A 98 -1.03 18.17 -1.08
C GLN A 98 0.49 17.92 -1.03
N PRO A 99 1.35 18.95 -1.14
CA PRO A 99 2.80 18.76 -1.16
C PRO A 99 3.35 18.08 0.10
N ALA A 100 2.83 18.47 1.28
CA ALA A 100 3.24 17.87 2.56
C ALA A 100 2.92 16.37 2.62
N TYR A 101 1.73 15.96 2.16
CA TYR A 101 1.36 14.56 2.13
C TYR A 101 2.19 13.77 1.10
N ARG A 102 2.51 14.36 -0.06
CA ARG A 102 3.42 13.72 -1.03
C ARG A 102 4.79 13.44 -0.43
N ALA A 103 5.39 14.43 0.23
CA ALA A 103 6.68 14.26 0.89
C ALA A 103 6.63 13.18 1.98
N TYR A 104 5.56 13.16 2.78
CA TYR A 104 5.31 12.09 3.75
C TYR A 104 5.21 10.71 3.09
N ALA A 105 4.39 10.58 2.04
CA ALA A 105 4.19 9.32 1.34
C ALA A 105 5.47 8.80 0.67
N GLU A 106 6.27 9.69 0.08
CA GLU A 106 7.59 9.37 -0.49
C GLU A 106 8.59 8.91 0.58
N ALA A 107 8.58 9.53 1.76
CA ALA A 107 9.43 9.12 2.87
C ALA A 107 9.05 7.74 3.41
N VAL A 108 7.75 7.47 3.60
CA VAL A 108 7.26 6.16 4.03
C VAL A 108 7.55 5.10 2.97
N ALA A 109 7.30 5.39 1.69
CA ALA A 109 7.59 4.45 0.60
C ALA A 109 9.08 4.08 0.53
N ARG A 110 9.97 5.04 0.78
CA ARG A 110 11.42 4.77 0.83
C ARG A 110 11.79 3.84 1.98
N GLN A 111 11.26 4.08 3.19
CA GLN A 111 11.49 3.20 4.33
C GLN A 111 10.93 1.79 4.08
N ASP A 112 9.76 1.68 3.45
CA ASP A 112 9.17 0.39 3.10
C ASP A 112 10.04 -0.36 2.07
N CYS A 113 10.56 0.33 1.05
CA CYS A 113 11.50 -0.24 0.07
C CYS A 113 12.79 -0.74 0.74
N GLU A 114 13.39 0.07 1.61
CA GLU A 114 14.58 -0.31 2.39
C GLU A 114 14.30 -1.53 3.27
N GLY A 115 13.13 -1.56 3.93
CA GLY A 115 12.71 -2.68 4.77
C GLY A 115 12.53 -3.98 3.99
N VAL A 116 11.85 -3.92 2.84
CA VAL A 116 11.67 -5.06 1.93
C VAL A 116 13.02 -5.57 1.42
N ALA A 117 13.93 -4.67 1.03
CA ALA A 117 15.26 -5.04 0.57
C ALA A 117 16.07 -5.73 1.68
N ALA A 118 16.02 -5.20 2.91
CA ALA A 118 16.71 -5.81 4.05
C ALA A 118 16.16 -7.21 4.38
N VAL A 119 14.82 -7.39 4.34
CA VAL A 119 14.21 -8.73 4.51
C VAL A 119 14.67 -9.65 3.38
N HIS A 120 14.60 -9.24 2.12
CA HIS A 120 15.07 -10.03 0.99
C HIS A 120 16.54 -10.47 1.15
N ASN A 121 17.42 -9.54 1.55
CA ASN A 121 18.84 -9.82 1.73
C ASN A 121 19.11 -10.82 2.87
N SER A 122 18.21 -10.93 3.85
CA SER A 122 18.30 -11.91 4.93
C SER A 122 17.79 -13.31 4.55
N THR A 123 17.24 -13.51 3.34
CA THR A 123 16.64 -14.80 2.96
C THR A 123 17.65 -15.87 2.60
N THR A 124 17.35 -17.11 2.99
CA THR A 124 18.13 -18.32 2.65
C THR A 124 17.84 -18.80 1.22
N PRO A 125 18.71 -19.64 0.62
CA PRO A 125 18.42 -20.26 -0.68
C PRO A 125 17.06 -20.98 -0.73
N LYS A 126 16.71 -21.72 0.33
CA LYS A 126 15.42 -22.40 0.44
C LYS A 126 14.23 -21.43 0.41
N GLN A 127 14.34 -20.29 1.08
CA GLN A 127 13.31 -19.24 1.06
C GLN A 127 13.23 -18.57 -0.32
N ARG A 128 14.36 -18.39 -1.00
CA ARG A 128 14.39 -17.86 -2.38
C ARG A 128 13.71 -18.83 -3.37
N ASP A 129 13.86 -20.13 -3.19
CA ASP A 129 13.14 -21.12 -4.00
C ASP A 129 11.62 -21.06 -3.81
N VAL A 130 11.15 -20.77 -2.58
CA VAL A 130 9.71 -20.53 -2.32
C VAL A 130 9.25 -19.28 -3.07
N ALA A 131 10.01 -18.19 -3.01
CA ALA A 131 9.69 -16.96 -3.73
C ALA A 131 9.64 -17.15 -5.24
N LEU A 132 10.56 -17.94 -5.82
CA LEU A 132 10.54 -18.29 -7.24
C LEU A 132 9.25 -19.01 -7.63
N ARG A 133 8.79 -19.98 -6.82
CA ARG A 133 7.52 -20.67 -7.08
C ARG A 133 6.31 -19.75 -6.94
N TRP A 134 6.32 -18.88 -5.93
CA TRP A 134 5.27 -17.88 -5.74
C TRP A 134 5.16 -16.93 -6.95
N LEU A 135 6.29 -16.43 -7.46
CA LEU A 135 6.35 -15.60 -8.67
C LEU A 135 5.94 -16.36 -9.93
N ALA A 136 6.31 -17.63 -10.06
CA ALA A 136 5.92 -18.46 -11.19
C ALA A 136 4.39 -18.59 -11.33
N GLY A 137 3.66 -18.58 -10.21
CA GLY A 137 2.19 -18.52 -10.21
C GLY A 137 1.65 -17.26 -10.91
N TYR A 138 2.19 -16.09 -10.59
CA TYR A 138 1.81 -14.83 -11.26
C TYR A 138 2.16 -14.85 -12.76
N VAL A 139 3.33 -15.37 -13.12
CA VAL A 139 3.72 -15.52 -14.53
C VAL A 139 2.71 -16.39 -15.29
N GLN A 140 2.28 -17.49 -14.68
CA GLN A 140 1.28 -18.38 -15.27
C GLN A 140 -0.06 -17.67 -15.46
N SER A 141 -0.56 -17.00 -14.41
CA SER A 141 -1.82 -16.25 -14.49
C SER A 141 -1.79 -15.15 -15.56
N LEU A 142 -0.67 -14.46 -15.71
CA LEU A 142 -0.52 -13.43 -16.75
C LEU A 142 -0.49 -14.03 -18.17
N ARG A 143 0.12 -15.21 -18.35
CA ARG A 143 0.10 -15.92 -19.63
C ARG A 143 -1.30 -16.38 -20.01
N GLU A 144 -2.05 -16.91 -19.06
CA GLU A 144 -3.44 -17.32 -19.27
C GLU A 144 -4.33 -16.13 -19.66
N LEU A 145 -4.20 -15.00 -18.97
CA LEU A 145 -4.94 -13.79 -19.30
C LEU A 145 -4.58 -13.26 -20.69
N ALA A 146 -3.30 -13.33 -21.07
CA ALA A 146 -2.86 -12.92 -22.40
C ALA A 146 -3.40 -13.83 -23.52
N ALA A 147 -3.55 -15.13 -23.26
CA ALA A 147 -4.10 -16.10 -24.20
C ALA A 147 -5.63 -16.03 -24.37
N GLN A 148 -6.34 -15.28 -23.50
CA GLN A 148 -7.77 -15.02 -23.59
C GLN A 148 -8.13 -13.83 -24.50
N ARG A 149 -7.12 -13.17 -25.08
CA ARG A 149 -7.29 -12.08 -26.06
C ARG A 149 -7.17 -12.62 -27.47
#